data_AF-A0A8T6G3I9-F1
#
_entry.id   AF-A0A8T6G3I9-F1
#
_cell.length_a   1.000
_cell.length_b   1.000
_cell.length_c   1.000
_cell.angle_alpha   90.00
_cell.angle_beta   90.00
_cell.angle_gamma   90.00
#
_symmetry.space_group_name_H-M   'P 1'
#
loop_
_entity.id
_entity.type
_entity.pdbx_description
1 polymer ?
#
loop_
_entity_poly.entity_id
_entity_poly.type
_entity_poly.pdbx_seq_one_letter_code
_entity_poly.pdbx_strand_id
1 'polypeptide(L)'
;MLDAILIGARNWQELSLSTNYELLPAIGASLDNQFYYVMTGRSEFRDAEQATGTLTEEEFLRFWHLATLMESVSRGYQTLDIANRLTNPALTARVEETFDTAAQRMERSIAYLAENGGPELNPAVLPLASRLLEAGVGENSAMDAMKLRTSMVSRERRLIGANGQVLARVQREVDGLVAEVRQNLATASDRSGQAASNGRTIILVIAVIGIVGTLLVAGFIGVRGRPAEAH
;
A
#
# COMPACT_ATOMS: atom_id res chain seq x y z
N MET A 1 2.78 -16.81 6.60
CA MET A 1 2.67 -15.57 5.78
C MET A 1 4.02 -15.16 5.21
N LEU A 2 5.05 -14.98 6.04
CA LEU A 2 6.44 -14.78 5.57
C LEU A 2 6.93 -15.93 4.67
N ASP A 3 6.62 -17.18 5.03
CA ASP A 3 6.98 -18.34 4.20
C ASP A 3 6.32 -18.32 2.83
N ALA A 4 5.07 -17.87 2.71
CA ALA A 4 4.37 -17.75 1.43
C ALA A 4 5.02 -16.67 0.53
N ILE A 5 5.52 -15.59 1.13
CA ILE A 5 6.25 -14.53 0.41
C ILE A 5 7.62 -15.04 -0.07
N LEU A 6 8.34 -15.77 0.79
CA LEU A 6 9.66 -16.33 0.44
C LEU A 6 9.56 -17.43 -0.62
N ILE A 7 8.56 -18.32 -0.51
CA ILE A 7 8.25 -19.34 -1.53
C ILE A 7 7.88 -18.66 -2.85
N GLY A 8 7.05 -17.62 -2.82
CA GLY A 8 6.71 -16.83 -4.02
C GLY A 8 7.93 -16.19 -4.68
N ALA A 9 8.86 -15.63 -3.91
CA ALA A 9 10.08 -15.01 -4.43
C ALA A 9 11.02 -16.02 -5.11
N ARG A 10 11.20 -17.20 -4.51
CA ARG A 10 12.00 -18.28 -5.11
C ARG A 10 11.35 -18.80 -6.40
N ASN A 11 10.05 -19.04 -6.37
CA ASN A 11 9.30 -19.50 -7.54
C ASN A 11 9.38 -18.47 -8.69
N TRP A 12 9.36 -17.18 -8.37
CA TRP A 12 9.52 -16.12 -9.37
C TRP A 12 10.91 -16.13 -10.02
N GLN A 13 11.98 -16.32 -9.24
CA GLN A 13 13.33 -16.39 -9.78
C GLN A 13 13.49 -17.58 -10.72
N GLU A 14 13.01 -18.76 -10.32
CA GLU A 14 13.04 -19.96 -11.17
C GLU A 14 12.22 -19.78 -12.46
N LEU A 15 11.03 -19.18 -12.35
CA LEU A 15 10.20 -18.85 -13.51
C LEU A 15 10.89 -17.85 -14.44
N SER A 16 11.52 -16.82 -13.89
CA SER A 16 12.26 -15.81 -14.66
C SER A 16 13.46 -16.43 -15.39
N LEU A 17 14.23 -17.28 -14.72
CA LEU A 17 15.37 -17.96 -15.34
C LEU A 17 14.92 -18.90 -16.46
N SER A 18 13.97 -19.79 -16.18
CA SER A 18 13.43 -20.71 -17.19
C SER A 18 12.78 -19.98 -18.36
N THR A 19 12.09 -18.85 -18.13
CA THR A 19 11.49 -18.07 -19.22
C THR A 19 12.55 -17.42 -20.11
N ASN A 20 13.54 -16.74 -19.52
CA ASN A 20 14.51 -15.94 -20.29
C ASN A 20 15.62 -16.78 -20.93
N TYR A 21 16.04 -17.87 -20.28
CA TYR A 21 17.20 -18.65 -20.71
C TYR A 21 16.84 -19.98 -21.38
N GLU A 22 15.60 -20.47 -21.21
CA GLU A 22 15.18 -21.73 -21.82
C GLU A 22 14.01 -21.50 -22.79
N LEU A 23 12.88 -20.96 -22.31
CA LEU A 23 11.66 -20.84 -23.10
C LEU A 23 11.81 -19.89 -24.29
N LEU A 24 12.18 -18.62 -24.07
CA LEU A 24 12.29 -17.64 -25.15
C LEU A 24 13.32 -18.06 -26.21
N PRO A 25 14.53 -18.54 -25.85
CA PRO A 25 15.46 -19.10 -26.84
C PRO A 25 14.90 -20.32 -27.59
N ALA A 26 14.21 -21.23 -26.90
CA ALA A 26 13.62 -22.42 -27.53
C ALA A 26 12.49 -22.07 -28.52
N ILE A 27 11.64 -21.09 -28.19
CA ILE A 27 10.63 -20.57 -29.13
C ILE A 27 11.33 -19.91 -30.31
N GLY A 28 12.39 -19.11 -30.05
CA GLY A 28 13.15 -18.42 -31.09
C GLY A 28 13.75 -19.40 -32.10
N ALA A 29 14.44 -20.43 -31.61
CA ALA A 29 14.98 -21.49 -32.47
C ALA A 29 13.88 -22.22 -33.26
N SER A 30 12.75 -22.55 -32.62
CA SER A 30 11.62 -23.20 -33.30
C SER A 30 11.01 -22.31 -34.39
N LEU A 31 10.90 -21.01 -34.11
CA LEU A 31 10.39 -20.01 -35.05
C LEU A 31 11.34 -19.82 -36.24
N ASP A 32 12.65 -19.76 -36.00
CA ASP A 32 13.66 -19.64 -37.04
C ASP A 32 13.67 -20.88 -37.95
N ASN A 33 13.58 -22.08 -37.36
CA ASN A 33 13.45 -23.34 -38.11
C ASN A 33 12.20 -23.35 -38.98
N GLN A 34 11.06 -22.99 -38.39
CA GLN A 34 9.79 -22.94 -39.11
C GLN A 34 9.79 -21.87 -40.20
N PHE A 35 10.38 -20.70 -39.94
CA PHE A 35 10.54 -19.64 -40.94
C PHE A 35 11.42 -20.10 -42.10
N TYR A 36 12.55 -20.76 -41.80
CA TYR A 36 13.42 -21.34 -42.82
C TYR A 36 12.65 -22.33 -43.69
N TYR A 37 11.86 -23.21 -43.09
CA TYR A 37 11.00 -24.16 -43.81
C TYR A 37 9.97 -23.45 -44.70
N VAL A 38 9.26 -22.47 -44.16
CA VAL A 38 8.25 -21.68 -44.91
C VAL A 38 8.88 -20.97 -46.10
N MET A 39 10.10 -20.46 -45.96
CA MET A 39 10.79 -19.70 -47.00
C MET A 39 11.47 -20.57 -48.06
N THR A 40 11.95 -21.75 -47.70
CA THR A 40 12.80 -22.57 -48.57
C THR A 40 12.15 -23.90 -49.01
N GLY A 41 11.09 -24.32 -48.32
CA GLY A 41 10.50 -25.65 -48.45
C GLY A 41 11.41 -26.78 -47.94
N ARG A 42 12.50 -26.46 -47.24
CA ARG A 42 13.50 -27.41 -46.71
C ARG A 42 13.49 -27.39 -45.18
N SER A 43 13.62 -28.56 -44.57
CA SER A 43 13.79 -28.71 -43.11
C SER A 43 15.09 -29.44 -42.83
N GLU A 44 15.85 -29.00 -41.84
CA GLU A 44 16.97 -29.78 -41.29
C GLU A 44 16.48 -30.97 -40.44
N PHE A 45 15.19 -30.97 -40.09
CA PHE A 45 14.54 -31.95 -39.20
C PHE A 45 13.67 -32.97 -39.97
N ARG A 46 13.56 -32.84 -41.29
CA ARG A 46 12.81 -33.78 -42.14
C ARG A 46 13.70 -34.34 -43.24
N ASP A 47 13.45 -35.59 -43.60
CA ASP A 47 14.15 -36.24 -44.70
C ASP A 47 13.85 -35.53 -46.03
N ALA A 48 14.84 -35.51 -46.95
CA ALA A 48 14.75 -34.81 -48.24
C ALA A 48 13.55 -35.25 -49.11
N GLU A 49 13.02 -36.47 -48.90
CA GLU A 49 11.83 -36.98 -49.59
C GLU A 49 10.51 -36.34 -49.10
N GLN A 50 10.47 -35.80 -47.89
CA GLN A 50 9.30 -35.11 -47.32
C GLN A 50 9.29 -33.60 -47.59
N ALA A 51 10.37 -33.06 -48.14
CA ALA A 51 10.46 -31.66 -48.57
C ALA A 51 9.65 -31.48 -49.87
N THR A 52 8.36 -31.21 -49.73
CA THR A 52 7.42 -31.10 -50.85
C THR A 52 7.59 -29.82 -51.68
N GLY A 53 8.51 -28.93 -51.30
CA GLY A 53 8.78 -27.64 -51.96
C GLY A 53 7.58 -26.68 -52.00
N THR A 54 6.44 -27.07 -51.40
CA THR A 54 5.17 -26.35 -51.48
C THR A 54 4.72 -26.01 -50.07
N LEU A 55 4.55 -24.72 -49.77
CA LEU A 55 4.03 -24.25 -48.49
C LEU A 55 2.59 -24.72 -48.31
N THR A 56 2.33 -25.54 -47.29
CA THR A 56 0.97 -25.94 -46.92
C THR A 56 0.37 -24.93 -45.92
N GLU A 57 -0.95 -24.86 -45.87
CA GLU A 57 -1.67 -24.02 -44.90
C GLU A 57 -1.28 -24.37 -43.45
N GLU A 58 -1.09 -25.65 -43.15
CA GLU A 58 -0.66 -26.14 -41.83
C GLU A 58 0.70 -25.58 -41.42
N GLU A 59 1.64 -25.47 -42.36
CA GLU A 59 3.00 -24.95 -42.09
C GLU A 59 2.99 -23.45 -41.82
N PHE A 60 2.11 -22.73 -42.52
CA PHE A 60 1.87 -21.31 -42.23
C PHE A 60 1.20 -21.12 -40.86
N LEU A 61 0.21 -21.95 -40.52
CA LEU A 61 -0.47 -21.91 -39.22
C LEU A 61 0.49 -22.25 -38.07
N ARG A 62 1.36 -23.25 -38.24
CA ARG A 62 2.46 -23.55 -37.30
C ARG A 62 3.33 -22.32 -37.03
N PHE A 63 3.80 -21.67 -38.10
CA PHE A 63 4.60 -20.44 -37.99
C PHE A 63 3.85 -19.34 -37.25
N TRP A 64 2.58 -19.11 -37.62
CA TRP A 64 1.75 -18.08 -37.02
C TRP A 64 1.51 -18.33 -35.53
N HIS A 65 1.25 -19.57 -35.12
CA HIS A 65 1.07 -19.93 -33.72
C HIS A 65 2.37 -19.85 -32.92
N LEU A 66 3.52 -20.20 -33.49
CA LEU A 66 4.83 -19.99 -32.87
C LEU A 66 5.14 -18.51 -32.64
N ALA A 67 4.89 -17.66 -33.64
CA ALA A 67 5.07 -16.21 -33.53
C ALA A 67 4.11 -15.60 -32.48
N THR A 68 2.85 -16.04 -32.48
CA THR A 68 1.84 -15.62 -31.50
C THR A 68 2.23 -16.08 -30.08
N LEU A 69 2.78 -17.29 -29.94
CA LEU A 69 3.27 -17.81 -28.67
C LEU A 69 4.44 -16.97 -28.16
N MET A 70 5.41 -16.63 -29.02
CA MET A 70 6.54 -15.77 -28.66
C MET A 70 6.08 -14.41 -28.11
N GLU A 71 5.17 -13.73 -28.82
CA GLU A 71 4.62 -12.44 -28.38
C GLU A 71 3.88 -12.59 -27.03
N SER A 72 3.05 -13.63 -26.91
CA SER A 72 2.21 -13.85 -25.74
C SER A 72 3.03 -14.24 -24.51
N VAL A 73 4.07 -15.06 -24.66
CA VAL A 73 5.03 -15.41 -23.60
C VAL A 73 5.79 -14.17 -23.16
N SER A 74 6.31 -13.38 -24.10
CA SER A 74 7.04 -12.14 -23.78
C SER A 74 6.17 -11.15 -23.01
N ARG A 75 4.94 -10.92 -23.49
CA ARG A 75 3.98 -10.02 -22.84
C ARG A 75 3.50 -10.57 -21.49
N GLY A 76 3.17 -11.86 -21.43
CA GLY A 76 2.74 -12.54 -20.21
C GLY A 76 3.81 -12.43 -19.12
N TYR A 77 5.06 -12.76 -19.45
CA TYR A 77 6.19 -12.64 -18.54
C TYR A 77 6.42 -11.21 -18.04
N GLN A 78 6.44 -10.22 -18.95
CA GLN A 78 6.57 -8.80 -18.56
C GLN A 78 5.42 -8.35 -17.63
N THR A 79 4.20 -8.80 -17.91
CA THR A 79 3.03 -8.46 -17.10
C THR A 79 3.13 -9.10 -15.71
N LEU A 80 3.64 -10.33 -15.62
CA LEU A 80 3.91 -10.99 -14.33
C LEU A 80 5.05 -10.30 -13.55
N ASP A 81 6.10 -9.78 -14.21
CA ASP A 81 7.14 -9.00 -13.52
C ASP A 81 6.59 -7.69 -12.95
N ILE A 82 5.74 -7.01 -13.72
CA ILE A 82 5.00 -5.82 -13.25
C ILE A 82 4.10 -6.21 -12.07
N ALA A 83 3.33 -7.29 -12.20
CA ALA A 83 2.46 -7.80 -11.14
C ALA A 83 3.25 -8.11 -9.86
N ASN A 84 4.46 -8.66 -9.99
CA ASN A 84 5.33 -8.97 -8.86
C ASN A 84 5.89 -7.72 -8.15
N ARG A 85 5.89 -6.55 -8.78
CA ARG A 85 6.39 -5.30 -8.17
C ARG A 85 5.31 -4.26 -7.89
N LEU A 86 4.08 -4.51 -8.36
CA LEU A 86 2.98 -3.55 -8.25
C LEU A 86 2.56 -3.32 -6.78
N THR A 87 2.56 -2.04 -6.39
CA THR A 87 2.07 -1.58 -5.07
C THR A 87 0.85 -0.67 -5.18
N ASN A 88 0.56 -0.14 -6.37
CA ASN A 88 -0.58 0.75 -6.59
C ASN A 88 -1.85 -0.06 -6.89
N PRO A 89 -2.85 -0.10 -5.99
CA PRO A 89 -4.08 -0.86 -6.21
C PRO A 89 -4.89 -0.39 -7.43
N ALA A 90 -4.76 0.87 -7.84
CA ALA A 90 -5.49 1.43 -8.97
C ALA A 90 -5.10 0.82 -10.33
N LEU A 91 -3.95 0.15 -10.42
CA LEU A 91 -3.47 -0.48 -11.66
C LEU A 91 -3.73 -2.00 -11.71
N THR A 92 -4.23 -2.60 -10.63
CA THR A 92 -4.42 -4.06 -10.50
C THR A 92 -5.26 -4.63 -11.64
N ALA A 93 -6.43 -4.04 -11.91
CA ALA A 93 -7.35 -4.52 -12.94
C ALA A 93 -6.74 -4.45 -14.36
N ARG A 94 -5.95 -3.40 -14.63
CA ARG A 94 -5.28 -3.25 -15.94
C ARG A 94 -4.20 -4.32 -16.16
N VAL A 95 -3.44 -4.63 -15.12
CA VAL A 95 -2.39 -5.67 -15.18
C VAL A 95 -3.04 -7.04 -15.39
N GLU A 96 -4.13 -7.32 -14.68
CA GLU A 96 -4.92 -8.54 -14.84
C GLU A 96 -5.46 -8.70 -16.27
N GLU A 97 -6.17 -7.70 -16.80
CA GLU A 97 -6.71 -7.73 -18.16
C GLU A 97 -5.62 -7.92 -19.23
N THR A 98 -4.47 -7.26 -19.04
CA THR A 98 -3.32 -7.39 -19.95
C THR A 98 -2.78 -8.82 -19.93
N PHE A 99 -2.70 -9.42 -18.75
CA PHE A 99 -2.24 -10.80 -18.59
C PHE A 99 -3.25 -11.80 -19.16
N ASP A 100 -4.53 -11.67 -18.83
CA ASP A 100 -5.59 -12.55 -19.31
C ASP A 100 -5.63 -12.60 -20.85
N THR A 101 -5.45 -11.45 -21.50
CA THR A 101 -5.38 -11.37 -22.96
C THR A 101 -4.19 -12.17 -23.52
N ALA A 102 -3.02 -12.09 -22.86
CA ALA A 102 -1.83 -12.85 -23.25
C ALA A 102 -2.01 -14.35 -22.94
N ALA A 103 -2.59 -14.68 -21.80
CA ALA A 103 -2.87 -16.04 -21.35
C ALA A 103 -3.79 -16.77 -22.34
N GLN A 104 -4.89 -16.17 -22.76
CA GLN A 104 -5.82 -16.75 -23.75
C GLN A 104 -5.18 -16.98 -25.13
N ARG A 105 -4.20 -16.16 -25.54
CA ARG A 105 -3.46 -16.36 -26.78
C ARG A 105 -2.42 -17.46 -26.64
N MET A 106 -1.76 -17.51 -25.49
CA MET A 106 -0.79 -18.55 -25.13
C MET A 106 -1.46 -19.91 -25.09
N GLU A 107 -2.58 -20.05 -24.38
CA GLU A 107 -3.38 -21.27 -24.27
C GLU A 107 -3.79 -21.80 -25.65
N ARG A 108 -4.38 -20.96 -26.51
CA ARG A 108 -4.76 -21.35 -27.87
C ARG A 108 -3.56 -21.80 -28.71
N SER A 109 -2.42 -21.14 -28.57
CA SER A 109 -1.22 -21.48 -29.34
C SER A 109 -0.55 -22.76 -28.83
N ILE A 110 -0.54 -22.97 -27.50
CA ILE A 110 -0.08 -24.22 -26.89
C ILE A 110 -0.94 -25.39 -27.37
N ALA A 111 -2.27 -25.25 -27.32
CA ALA A 111 -3.19 -26.29 -27.76
C ALA A 111 -2.98 -26.67 -29.24
N TYR A 112 -2.90 -25.67 -30.13
CA TYR A 112 -2.64 -25.91 -31.55
C TYR A 112 -1.29 -26.61 -31.78
N LEU A 113 -0.22 -26.13 -31.14
CA LEU A 113 1.14 -26.67 -31.31
C LEU A 113 1.33 -28.04 -30.62
N ALA A 114 0.54 -28.37 -29.61
CA ALA A 114 0.54 -29.71 -29.03
C ALA A 114 0.02 -30.76 -30.03
N GLU A 115 -0.97 -30.39 -30.84
CA GLU A 115 -1.55 -31.26 -31.86
C GLU A 115 -0.76 -31.21 -33.19
N ASN A 116 -0.22 -30.05 -33.55
CA ASN A 116 0.31 -29.76 -34.89
C ASN A 116 1.76 -29.24 -34.89
N GLY A 117 2.50 -29.37 -33.79
CA GLY A 117 3.82 -28.73 -33.60
C GLY A 117 4.91 -29.19 -34.58
N GLY A 118 4.80 -30.41 -35.12
CA GLY A 118 5.79 -30.98 -36.03
C GLY A 118 7.16 -31.22 -35.36
N PRO A 119 8.12 -31.79 -36.11
CA PRO A 119 9.47 -32.05 -35.62
C PRO A 119 10.33 -30.79 -35.40
N GLU A 120 9.97 -29.67 -36.01
CA GLU A 120 10.69 -28.39 -35.88
C GLU A 120 10.50 -27.71 -34.51
N LEU A 121 9.44 -28.09 -33.78
CA LEU A 121 9.12 -27.55 -32.47
C LEU A 121 10.04 -28.14 -31.40
N ASN A 122 10.78 -27.27 -30.71
CA ASN A 122 11.60 -27.70 -29.58
C ASN A 122 10.72 -28.29 -28.46
N PRO A 123 11.04 -29.49 -27.94
CA PRO A 123 10.20 -30.19 -26.97
C PRO A 123 10.04 -29.46 -25.63
N ALA A 124 10.93 -28.52 -25.30
CA ALA A 124 10.83 -27.70 -24.08
C ALA A 124 9.78 -26.58 -24.19
N VAL A 125 9.36 -26.19 -25.40
CA VAL A 125 8.49 -25.02 -25.61
C VAL A 125 7.14 -25.19 -24.91
N LEU A 126 6.44 -26.30 -25.15
CA LEU A 126 5.09 -26.49 -24.61
C LEU A 126 5.10 -26.64 -23.08
N PRO A 127 5.94 -27.48 -22.46
CA PRO A 127 5.97 -27.61 -21.00
C PRO A 127 6.34 -26.30 -20.29
N LEU A 128 7.31 -25.55 -20.82
CA LEU A 128 7.74 -24.29 -20.21
C LEU A 128 6.71 -23.17 -20.41
N ALA A 129 6.05 -23.09 -21.57
CA ALA A 129 4.97 -22.14 -21.81
C ALA A 129 3.77 -22.42 -20.91
N SER A 130 3.37 -23.69 -20.74
CA SER A 130 2.31 -24.08 -19.80
C SER A 130 2.67 -23.72 -18.36
N ARG A 131 3.92 -23.93 -17.94
CA ARG A 131 4.38 -23.51 -16.60
C ARG A 131 4.29 -22.01 -16.38
N LEU A 132 4.61 -21.20 -17.39
CA LEU A 132 4.44 -19.74 -17.32
C LEU A 132 2.97 -19.33 -17.23
N LEU A 133 2.10 -19.99 -18.00
CA LEU A 133 0.66 -19.79 -17.96
C LEU A 133 0.12 -20.09 -16.56
N GLU A 134 0.43 -21.27 -16.02
CA GLU A 134 0.04 -21.72 -14.67
C GLU A 134 0.52 -20.78 -13.58
N ALA A 135 1.73 -20.23 -13.70
CA ALA A 135 2.24 -19.27 -12.72
C ALA A 135 1.40 -17.98 -12.64
N GLY A 136 0.67 -17.64 -13.70
CA GLY A 136 -0.17 -16.44 -13.74
C GLY A 136 -1.67 -16.67 -13.56
N VAL A 137 -2.22 -17.84 -13.95
CA VAL A 137 -3.66 -18.16 -13.79
C VAL A 137 -3.97 -19.28 -12.79
N GLY A 138 -2.95 -20.01 -12.31
CA GLY A 138 -3.13 -21.16 -11.42
C GLY A 138 -3.46 -20.80 -9.97
N GLU A 139 -3.68 -21.81 -9.14
CA GLU A 139 -3.89 -21.61 -7.70
C GLU A 139 -2.63 -20.97 -7.07
N ASN A 140 -2.83 -19.91 -6.28
CA ASN A 140 -1.73 -19.13 -5.71
C ASN A 140 -0.84 -18.47 -6.78
N SER A 141 -1.46 -18.01 -7.86
CA SER A 141 -0.78 -17.31 -8.95
C SER A 141 -0.08 -16.02 -8.51
N ALA A 142 0.83 -15.52 -9.35
CA ALA A 142 1.41 -14.19 -9.19
C ALA A 142 0.33 -13.09 -9.20
N MET A 143 -0.79 -13.31 -9.91
CA MET A 143 -1.92 -12.38 -9.94
C MET A 143 -2.66 -12.34 -8.60
N ASP A 144 -2.89 -13.50 -7.97
CA ASP A 144 -3.48 -13.57 -6.63
C ASP A 144 -2.57 -12.93 -5.58
N ALA A 145 -1.27 -13.19 -5.66
CA ALA A 145 -0.27 -12.58 -4.78
C ALA A 145 -0.25 -11.05 -4.95
N MET A 146 -0.34 -10.54 -6.18
CA MET A 146 -0.46 -9.11 -6.45
C MET A 146 -1.72 -8.52 -5.81
N LYS A 147 -2.90 -9.12 -6.05
CA LYS A 147 -4.18 -8.66 -5.49
C LYS A 147 -4.14 -8.62 -3.96
N LEU A 148 -3.60 -9.66 -3.34
CA LEU A 148 -3.43 -9.71 -1.88
C LEU A 148 -2.54 -8.57 -1.41
N ARG A 149 -1.37 -8.39 -2.02
CA ARG A 149 -0.42 -7.34 -1.65
C ARG A 149 -1.00 -5.94 -1.82
N THR A 150 -1.64 -5.63 -2.95
CA THR A 150 -2.22 -4.30 -3.19
C THR A 150 -3.38 -4.02 -2.24
N SER A 151 -4.16 -5.04 -1.85
CA SER A 151 -5.20 -4.91 -0.83
C SER A 151 -4.62 -4.58 0.56
N MET A 152 -3.48 -5.19 0.92
CA MET A 152 -2.77 -4.91 2.16
C MET A 152 -2.24 -3.48 2.18
N VAL A 153 -1.60 -3.03 1.09
CA VAL A 153 -1.11 -1.64 0.95
C VAL A 153 -2.26 -0.64 1.08
N SER A 154 -3.42 -0.92 0.46
CA SER A 154 -4.62 -0.09 0.58
C SER A 154 -5.12 -0.04 2.03
N ARG A 155 -5.15 -1.19 2.73
CA ARG A 155 -5.52 -1.26 4.14
C ARG A 155 -4.55 -0.47 5.03
N GLU A 156 -3.25 -0.62 4.81
CA GLU A 156 -2.22 0.11 5.57
C GLU A 156 -2.37 1.62 5.39
N ARG A 157 -2.55 2.10 4.16
CA ARG A 157 -2.81 3.54 3.89
C ARG A 157 -4.04 4.06 4.64
N ARG A 158 -5.13 3.27 4.68
CA ARG A 158 -6.33 3.64 5.45
C ARG A 158 -6.06 3.69 6.96
N LEU A 159 -5.32 2.72 7.50
CA LEU A 159 -4.97 2.69 8.92
C LEU A 159 -4.07 3.86 9.30
N ILE A 160 -3.07 4.20 8.49
CA ILE A 160 -2.22 5.38 8.70
C ILE A 160 -3.06 6.66 8.68
N GLY A 161 -3.97 6.79 7.71
CA GLY A 161 -4.88 7.94 7.65
C GLY A 161 -5.78 8.06 8.87
N ALA A 162 -6.37 6.94 9.32
CA ALA A 162 -7.20 6.90 10.53
C ALA A 162 -6.39 7.25 11.80
N ASN A 163 -5.18 6.69 11.93
CA ASN A 163 -4.29 7.01 13.05
C ASN A 163 -3.90 8.49 13.07
N GLY A 164 -3.65 9.09 11.90
CA GLY A 164 -3.41 10.54 11.80
C GLY A 164 -4.58 11.39 12.31
N GLN A 165 -5.82 10.99 12.00
CA GLN A 165 -7.01 11.66 12.53
C GLN A 165 -7.15 11.49 14.05
N VAL A 166 -6.84 10.31 14.58
CA VAL A 166 -6.85 10.03 16.02
C VAL A 166 -5.79 10.88 16.73
N LEU A 167 -4.57 10.95 16.21
CA LEU A 167 -3.50 11.79 16.77
C LEU A 167 -3.89 13.27 16.78
N ALA A 168 -4.46 13.77 15.68
CA ALA A 168 -4.96 15.16 15.60
C ALA A 168 -6.13 15.43 16.55
N ARG A 169 -6.94 14.40 16.89
CA ARG A 169 -7.99 14.51 17.91
C ARG A 169 -7.39 14.58 19.31
N VAL A 170 -6.49 13.66 19.65
CA VAL A 170 -5.81 13.61 20.96
C VAL A 170 -5.05 14.91 21.22
N GLN A 171 -4.34 15.44 20.21
CA GLN A 171 -3.64 16.72 20.34
C GLN A 171 -4.60 17.87 20.68
N ARG A 172 -5.75 17.96 19.99
CA ARG A 172 -6.78 18.97 20.29
C ARG A 172 -7.38 18.81 21.68
N GLU A 173 -7.59 17.58 22.14
CA GLU A 173 -8.10 17.30 23.49
C GLU A 173 -7.07 17.70 24.57
N VAL A 174 -5.79 17.44 24.36
CA VAL A 174 -4.69 17.88 25.25
C VAL A 174 -4.59 19.41 25.28
N ASP A 175 -4.62 20.06 24.11
CA ASP A 175 -4.58 21.53 24.03
C ASP A 175 -5.78 22.17 24.75
N GLY A 176 -6.97 21.56 24.61
CA GLY A 176 -8.17 21.95 25.35
C GLY A 176 -8.02 21.81 26.86
N LEU A 177 -7.49 20.69 27.34
CA LEU A 177 -7.27 20.44 28.77
C LEU A 177 -6.23 21.43 29.35
N VAL A 178 -5.15 21.72 28.60
CA VAL A 178 -4.14 22.71 29.00
C VAL A 178 -4.75 24.11 29.08
N ALA A 179 -5.60 24.49 28.13
CA ALA A 179 -6.31 25.77 28.15
C ALA A 179 -7.25 25.88 29.35
N GLU A 180 -8.02 24.82 29.65
CA GLU A 180 -8.92 24.74 30.80
C GLU A 180 -8.15 24.86 32.12
N VAL A 181 -7.04 24.12 32.27
CA VAL A 181 -6.18 24.20 33.46
C VAL A 181 -5.60 25.62 33.64
N ARG A 182 -5.16 26.26 32.55
CA ARG A 182 -4.67 27.65 32.60
C ARG A 182 -5.77 28.63 33.00
N GLN A 183 -6.98 28.47 32.48
CA GLN A 183 -8.13 29.31 32.83
C GLN A 183 -8.54 29.11 34.28
N ASN A 184 -8.54 27.87 34.77
CA ASN A 184 -8.83 27.55 36.17
C ASN A 184 -7.77 28.13 37.12
N LEU A 185 -6.49 28.05 36.76
CA LEU A 185 -5.39 28.69 37.50
C LEU A 185 -5.52 30.20 37.53
N ALA A 186 -5.85 30.84 36.40
CA ALA A 186 -6.10 32.28 36.34
C ALA A 186 -7.26 32.69 37.23
N THR A 187 -8.39 31.95 37.15
CA THR A 187 -9.58 32.19 37.98
C THR A 187 -9.29 31.97 39.47
N ALA A 188 -8.50 30.95 39.83
CA ALA A 188 -8.09 30.70 41.21
C ALA A 188 -7.12 31.77 41.73
N SER A 189 -6.22 32.27 40.87
CA SER A 189 -5.33 33.39 41.17
C SER A 189 -6.12 34.68 41.39
N ASP A 190 -7.11 34.97 40.54
CA ASP A 190 -8.00 36.14 40.68
C ASP A 190 -8.84 36.06 41.95
N ARG A 191 -9.40 34.87 42.27
CA ARG A 191 -10.12 34.63 43.53
C ARG A 191 -9.21 34.76 44.75
N SER A 192 -7.96 34.31 44.66
CA SER A 192 -6.98 34.47 45.74
C SER A 192 -6.56 35.93 45.91
N GLY A 193 -6.42 36.67 44.81
CA GLY A 193 -6.18 38.13 44.82
C GLY A 193 -7.34 38.91 45.44
N GLN A 194 -8.58 38.55 45.10
CA GLN A 194 -9.79 39.12 45.70
C GLN A 194 -9.95 38.71 47.18
N ALA A 195 -9.60 37.49 47.56
CA ALA A 195 -9.60 37.07 48.96
C ALA A 195 -8.54 37.83 49.78
N ALA A 196 -7.36 38.09 49.22
CA ALA A 196 -6.33 38.91 49.83
C ALA A 196 -6.76 40.39 49.95
N SER A 197 -7.44 40.95 48.94
CA SER A 197 -7.99 42.30 49.03
C SER A 197 -9.12 42.39 50.07
N ASN A 198 -10.01 41.40 50.11
CA ASN A 198 -11.11 41.34 51.08
C ASN A 198 -10.60 41.15 52.51
N GLY A 199 -9.56 40.34 52.71
CA GLY A 199 -8.88 40.20 54.01
C GLY A 199 -8.27 41.53 54.47
N ARG A 200 -7.68 42.30 53.55
CA ARG A 200 -7.17 43.66 53.84
C ARG A 200 -8.29 44.62 54.20
N THR A 201 -9.42 44.58 53.50
CA THR A 201 -10.60 45.41 53.79
C THR A 201 -11.22 45.05 55.15
N ILE A 202 -11.33 43.77 55.49
CA ILE A 202 -11.85 43.32 56.79
C ILE A 202 -10.92 43.77 57.94
N ILE A 203 -9.61 43.62 57.78
CA ILE A 203 -8.63 44.10 58.78
C ILE A 203 -8.71 45.63 58.92
N LEU A 204 -8.89 46.36 57.82
CA LEU A 204 -9.00 47.83 57.84
C LEU A 204 -10.32 48.28 58.49
N VAL A 205 -11.43 47.59 58.26
CA VAL A 205 -12.71 47.82 58.94
C VAL A 205 -12.60 47.55 60.44
N ILE A 206 -11.95 46.44 60.85
CA ILE A 206 -11.72 46.13 62.28
C ILE A 206 -10.83 47.19 62.93
N ALA A 207 -9.77 47.64 62.25
CA ALA A 207 -8.88 48.70 62.76
C ALA A 207 -9.62 50.03 62.92
N VAL A 208 -10.48 50.42 61.96
CA VAL A 208 -11.31 51.62 62.06
C VAL A 208 -12.30 51.53 63.22
N ILE A 209 -12.97 50.39 63.41
CA ILE A 209 -13.88 50.17 64.54
C ILE A 209 -13.12 50.25 65.88
N GLY A 210 -11.90 49.71 65.95
CA GLY A 210 -11.05 49.80 67.15
C GLY A 210 -10.66 51.24 67.50
N ILE A 211 -10.27 52.05 66.51
CA ILE A 211 -9.94 53.47 66.72
C ILE A 211 -11.17 54.26 67.18
N VAL A 212 -12.32 54.05 66.54
CA VAL A 212 -13.58 54.72 66.90
C VAL A 212 -14.03 54.32 68.31
N GLY A 213 -13.92 53.04 68.66
CA GLY A 213 -14.22 52.54 70.01
C GLY A 213 -13.31 53.16 71.07
N THR A 214 -12.02 53.30 70.77
CA THR A 214 -11.05 53.91 71.70
C THR A 214 -11.32 55.40 71.90
N LEU A 215 -11.69 56.12 70.82
CA LEU A 215 -12.08 57.53 70.89
C LEU A 215 -13.39 57.75 71.66
N LEU A 216 -14.37 56.86 71.52
CA LEU A 216 -15.62 56.93 72.27
C LEU A 216 -15.40 56.70 73.78
N VAL A 217 -14.53 55.74 74.15
CA VAL A 217 -14.16 55.52 75.55
C VAL A 217 -13.37 56.70 76.11
N ALA A 218 -12.40 57.23 75.37
CA ALA A 218 -11.64 58.41 75.77
C ALA A 218 -12.54 59.65 75.91
N GLY A 219 -13.49 59.84 74.99
CA GLY A 219 -14.50 60.89 75.07
C GLY A 219 -15.45 60.73 76.26
N PHE A 220 -15.87 59.51 76.57
CA PHE A 220 -16.75 59.22 77.71
C PHE A 220 -16.04 59.44 79.06
N ILE A 221 -14.75 59.10 79.15
CA ILE A 221 -13.92 59.34 80.33
C ILE A 221 -13.61 60.85 80.46
N GLY A 222 -13.33 61.54 79.36
CA GLY A 222 -13.08 62.98 79.34
C GLY A 222 -14.32 63.83 79.70
N VAL A 223 -15.52 63.39 79.31
CA VAL A 223 -16.78 64.06 79.66
C VAL A 223 -17.15 63.86 81.13
N ARG A 224 -16.78 62.72 81.75
CA ARG A 224 -16.94 62.51 83.20
C ARG A 224 -15.85 63.17 84.06
N GLY A 225 -14.74 63.59 83.44
CA GLY A 225 -13.59 64.18 84.11
C GLY A 225 -13.55 65.71 84.15
N ARG A 226 -14.60 66.42 83.74
CA ARG A 226 -14.67 67.88 83.94
C ARG A 226 -15.13 68.18 85.38
N PRO A 227 -14.25 68.63 86.29
CA PRO A 227 -14.71 69.22 87.54
C PRO A 227 -15.50 70.50 87.22
N ALA A 228 -16.62 70.65 87.92
CA ALA A 228 -17.29 71.93 88.02
C ALA A 228 -16.33 72.92 88.69
N GLU A 229 -15.76 73.86 87.93
CA GLU A 229 -15.20 75.07 88.52
C GLU A 229 -16.37 75.93 88.99
N ALA A 230 -16.71 75.76 90.26
CA ALA A 230 -17.39 76.76 91.06
C ALA A 230 -16.30 77.60 91.75
N HIS A 231 -16.12 78.84 91.28
CA HIS A 231 -16.15 80.08 92.07
C HIS A 231 -15.68 81.26 91.21
#